data_AF-A0A9E6FDZ7-F1
#
_entry.id   AF-A0A9E6FDZ7-F1
#
_cell.length_a   1.000
_cell.length_b   1.000
_cell.length_c   1.000
_cell.angle_alpha   90.00
_cell.angle_beta   90.00
_cell.angle_gamma   90.00
#
_symmetry.space_group_name_H-M   'P 1'
#
loop_
_entity.id
_entity.type
_entity.pdbx_description
1 polymer ?
#
loop_
_entity_poly.entity_id
_entity_poly.type
_entity_poly.pdbx_seq_one_letter_code
_entity_poly.pdbx_strand_id
1 'polypeptide(L)'
;MAKKIHADTGIMVPVTFMSLFVVSSAVIFVANSLFPSQVVLGTHSITAGWSILLSISALSLFNTLAVPFIREYENKKEKMFSDRDWMLAYLALNFAGLWILSRFAEQLGLGLSSWIVAAVLAAILDVTQGLAIMTIHKYRARIK
;
A
#
# COMPACT_ATOMS: atom_id res chain seq x y z
N MET A 1 15.60 -22.96 13.67
CA MET A 1 14.54 -22.40 12.80
C MET A 1 14.43 -20.87 12.89
N ALA A 2 14.47 -20.27 14.09
CA ALA A 2 14.42 -18.82 14.30
C ALA A 2 15.49 -17.99 13.52
N LYS A 3 16.73 -18.49 13.43
CA LYS A 3 17.84 -17.76 12.78
C LYS A 3 17.67 -17.54 11.27
N LYS A 4 16.87 -18.38 10.59
CA LYS A 4 16.62 -18.27 9.13
C LYS A 4 15.49 -17.28 8.82
N ILE A 5 14.59 -17.04 9.78
CA ILE A 5 13.49 -16.08 9.66
C ILE A 5 14.06 -14.66 9.72
N HIS A 6 14.91 -14.35 10.71
CA HIS A 6 15.45 -13.00 10.91
C HIS A 6 16.35 -12.47 9.77
N ALA A 7 17.08 -13.35 9.08
CA ALA A 7 17.94 -12.94 7.97
C ALA A 7 17.14 -12.62 6.69
N ASP A 8 16.00 -13.29 6.48
CA ASP A 8 15.11 -13.04 5.33
C ASP A 8 14.19 -11.83 5.56
N THR A 9 13.91 -11.43 6.81
CA THR A 9 13.05 -10.26 7.12
C THR A 9 13.70 -8.92 6.77
N GLY A 10 15.02 -8.80 6.93
CA GLY A 10 15.74 -7.52 6.74
C GLY A 10 15.70 -6.98 5.31
N ILE A 11 15.71 -7.87 4.31
CA ILE A 11 15.59 -7.50 2.88
C ILE A 11 14.12 -7.47 2.45
N MET A 12 13.24 -8.24 3.09
CA MET A 12 11.83 -8.36 2.71
C MET A 12 11.03 -7.07 2.97
N VAL A 13 11.35 -6.33 4.03
CA VAL A 13 10.66 -5.06 4.35
C VAL A 13 10.93 -3.99 3.29
N PRO A 14 12.20 -3.67 2.92
CA PRO A 14 12.48 -2.72 1.84
C PRO A 14 11.91 -3.15 0.48
N VAL A 15 11.98 -4.44 0.14
CA VAL A 15 11.44 -4.94 -1.14
C VAL A 15 9.92 -4.80 -1.19
N THR A 16 9.23 -5.16 -0.11
CA THR A 16 7.77 -4.98 0.01
C THR A 16 7.41 -3.50 -0.10
N PHE A 17 8.09 -2.64 0.65
CA PHE A 17 7.88 -1.20 0.58
C PHE A 17 8.03 -0.66 -0.84
N MET A 18 9.15 -0.96 -1.52
CA MET A 18 9.40 -0.48 -2.88
C MET A 18 8.37 -1.01 -3.88
N SER A 19 7.92 -2.26 -3.71
CA SER A 19 6.90 -2.86 -4.56
C SER A 19 5.56 -2.15 -4.40
N LEU A 20 5.14 -1.95 -3.14
CA LEU A 20 3.92 -1.20 -2.83
C LEU A 20 4.02 0.24 -3.34
N PHE A 21 5.17 0.88 -3.16
CA PHE A 21 5.39 2.27 -3.59
C PHE A 21 5.26 2.43 -5.10
N VAL A 22 5.97 1.61 -5.88
CA VAL A 22 5.96 1.72 -7.35
C VAL A 22 4.57 1.44 -7.91
N VAL A 23 3.93 0.36 -7.47
CA VAL A 23 2.60 -0.04 -7.95
C VAL A 23 1.56 1.01 -7.58
N SER A 24 1.57 1.48 -6.32
CA SER A 24 0.61 2.47 -5.85
C SER A 24 0.81 3.82 -6.54
N SER A 25 2.06 4.20 -6.81
CA SER A 25 2.37 5.44 -7.54
C SER A 25 1.79 5.38 -8.95
N ALA A 26 1.96 4.26 -9.65
CA ALA A 26 1.39 4.07 -10.98
C ALA A 26 -0.14 4.13 -10.95
N VAL A 27 -0.79 3.43 -10.02
CA VAL A 27 -2.26 3.43 -9.89
C VAL A 27 -2.80 4.82 -9.62
N ILE A 28 -2.22 5.56 -8.67
CA ILE A 28 -2.70 6.90 -8.31
C ILE A 28 -2.41 7.92 -9.40
N PHE A 29 -1.25 7.83 -10.07
CA PHE A 29 -0.94 8.67 -11.22
C PHE A 29 -1.95 8.49 -12.36
N VAL A 30 -2.27 7.23 -12.69
CA VAL A 30 -3.29 6.91 -13.70
C VAL A 30 -4.67 7.38 -13.26
N ALA A 31 -5.04 7.17 -11.99
CA ALA A 31 -6.33 7.61 -11.47
C ALA A 31 -6.50 9.14 -11.52
N ASN A 32 -5.47 9.90 -11.17
CA ASN A 32 -5.46 11.36 -11.31
C ASN A 32 -5.55 11.79 -12.78
N SER A 33 -4.86 11.11 -13.69
CA SER A 33 -4.88 11.43 -15.13
C SER A 33 -6.26 11.19 -15.75
N LEU A 34 -6.96 10.13 -15.34
CA LEU A 34 -8.28 9.78 -15.86
C LEU A 34 -9.42 10.55 -15.16
N PHE A 35 -9.28 10.80 -13.86
CA PHE A 35 -10.32 11.39 -13.01
C PHE A 35 -9.77 12.50 -12.10
N PRO A 36 -9.25 13.61 -12.68
CA PRO A 36 -8.59 14.67 -11.90
C PRO A 36 -9.53 15.41 -10.94
N SER A 37 -10.85 15.36 -11.17
CA SER A 37 -11.85 15.91 -10.25
C SER A 37 -12.13 15.03 -9.04
N GLN A 38 -11.77 13.74 -9.10
CA GLN A 38 -12.01 12.75 -8.06
C GLN A 38 -10.75 12.44 -7.25
N VAL A 39 -9.60 12.42 -7.93
CA VAL A 39 -8.28 12.17 -7.37
C VAL A 39 -7.41 13.36 -7.70
N VAL A 40 -7.17 14.22 -6.73
CA VAL A 40 -6.39 15.45 -6.89
C VAL A 40 -4.98 15.21 -6.40
N LEU A 41 -4.01 15.57 -7.23
CA LEU A 41 -2.58 15.57 -6.88
C LEU A 41 -2.05 17.00 -6.94
N GLY A 42 -1.40 17.43 -5.87
CA GLY A 42 -0.86 18.76 -5.71
C GLY A 42 -1.76 19.70 -4.94
N THR A 43 -1.13 20.74 -4.40
CA THR A 43 -1.79 21.90 -3.78
C THR A 43 -1.14 23.17 -4.31
N HIS A 44 -1.54 24.32 -3.78
CA HIS A 44 -0.86 25.59 -4.07
C HIS A 44 0.62 25.60 -3.65
N SER A 45 1.02 24.72 -2.72
CA SER A 45 2.39 24.65 -2.18
C SER A 45 3.15 23.38 -2.57
N ILE A 46 2.46 22.32 -3.02
CA ILE A 46 3.06 21.00 -3.31
C ILE A 46 2.78 20.63 -4.77
N THR A 47 3.83 20.30 -5.52
CA THR A 47 3.65 19.85 -6.91
C THR A 47 3.05 18.43 -6.96
N ALA A 48 2.44 18.06 -8.08
CA ALA A 48 1.87 16.72 -8.26
C ALA A 48 2.91 15.60 -8.03
N GLY A 49 4.15 15.79 -8.50
CA GLY A 49 5.23 14.81 -8.29
C GLY A 49 5.61 14.65 -6.82
N TRP A 50 5.74 15.76 -6.08
CA TRP A 50 5.97 15.71 -4.63
C TRP A 50 4.79 15.09 -3.88
N SER A 51 3.57 15.31 -4.36
CA SER A 51 2.37 14.72 -3.77
C SER A 51 2.37 13.21 -3.86
N ILE A 52 2.73 12.65 -5.02
CA ILE A 52 2.91 11.20 -5.19
C ILE A 52 4.01 10.71 -4.24
N LEU A 53 5.17 11.35 -4.23
CA LEU A 53 6.28 10.92 -3.37
C LEU A 53 5.86 10.88 -1.90
N LEU A 54 5.23 11.93 -1.37
CA LEU A 54 4.85 12.02 0.04
C LEU A 54 3.68 11.07 0.37
N SER A 55 2.57 11.18 -0.34
CA SER A 55 1.36 10.41 -0.03
C SER A 55 1.55 8.90 -0.26
N ILE A 56 2.22 8.50 -1.33
CA ILE A 56 2.41 7.08 -1.64
C ILE A 56 3.51 6.45 -0.79
N SER A 57 4.55 7.21 -0.43
CA SER A 57 5.51 6.75 0.59
C SER A 57 4.80 6.54 1.92
N ALA A 58 3.96 7.47 2.34
CA ALA A 58 3.19 7.34 3.58
C ALA A 58 2.25 6.12 3.54
N LEU A 59 1.52 5.91 2.44
CA LEU A 59 0.65 4.74 2.26
C LEU A 59 1.44 3.42 2.26
N SER A 60 2.56 3.38 1.56
CA SER A 60 3.40 2.18 1.46
C SER A 60 4.08 1.84 2.78
N LEU A 61 4.52 2.87 3.54
CA LEU A 61 5.02 2.71 4.90
C LEU A 61 3.91 2.20 5.82
N PHE A 62 2.72 2.81 5.76
CA PHE A 62 1.58 2.40 6.56
C PHE A 62 1.25 0.90 6.35
N ASN A 63 1.15 0.46 5.11
CA ASN A 63 0.90 -0.93 4.76
C ASN A 63 2.04 -1.86 5.20
N THR A 64 3.29 -1.47 4.95
CA THR A 64 4.46 -2.30 5.30
C THR A 64 4.60 -2.45 6.82
N LEU A 65 4.39 -1.37 7.57
CA LEU A 65 4.47 -1.37 9.02
C LEU A 65 3.27 -2.06 9.68
N ALA A 66 2.12 -2.17 9.01
CA ALA A 66 0.97 -2.90 9.52
C ALA A 66 1.20 -4.42 9.57
N VAL A 67 2.04 -4.97 8.70
CA VAL A 67 2.34 -6.42 8.63
C VAL A 67 2.73 -7.04 9.99
N PRO A 68 3.73 -6.52 10.74
CA PRO A 68 4.08 -7.09 12.04
C PRO A 68 2.92 -7.03 13.05
N PHE A 69 2.06 -6.00 13.01
CA PHE A 69 0.89 -5.93 13.90
C PHE A 69 -0.16 -6.99 13.55
N ILE A 70 -0.39 -7.25 12.26
CA ILE A 70 -1.29 -8.33 11.82
C ILE A 70 -0.72 -9.69 12.24
N ARG A 71 0.59 -9.92 12.07
CA ARG A 71 1.26 -11.15 12.54
C ARG A 71 1.14 -11.35 14.05
N GLU A 72 1.29 -10.28 14.83
CA GLU A 72 1.09 -10.35 16.27
C GLU A 72 -0.36 -10.66 16.64
N TYR A 73 -1.32 -10.16 15.88
CA TYR A 73 -2.73 -10.50 16.04
C TYR A 73 -3.02 -11.98 15.71
N GLU A 74 -2.44 -12.53 14.63
CA GLU A 74 -2.51 -13.95 14.30
C GLU A 74 -1.99 -14.82 15.45
N ASN A 75 -0.82 -14.45 16.00
CA ASN A 75 -0.18 -15.17 17.10
C ASN A 75 -1.08 -15.20 18.35
N LYS A 76 -1.68 -14.06 18.71
CA LYS A 76 -2.61 -13.96 19.86
C LYS A 76 -3.91 -14.73 19.66
N LYS A 77 -4.36 -14.90 18.42
CA LYS A 77 -5.59 -15.62 18.07
C LYS A 77 -5.36 -17.09 17.77
N GLU A 78 -4.10 -17.55 17.81
CA GLU A 78 -3.67 -18.91 17.43
C GLU A 78 -4.22 -19.33 16.05
N LYS A 79 -4.44 -18.36 15.16
CA LYS A 79 -5.06 -18.57 13.86
C LYS A 79 -4.26 -17.83 12.79
N MET A 80 -3.64 -18.61 11.91
CA MET A 80 -3.00 -18.06 10.71
C MET A 80 -4.08 -17.55 9.75
N PHE A 81 -3.88 -16.35 9.21
CA PHE A 81 -4.77 -15.80 8.21
C PHE A 81 -4.60 -16.58 6.91
N SER A 82 -5.73 -16.90 6.29
CA SER A 82 -5.76 -17.41 4.92
C SER A 82 -5.42 -16.30 3.93
N ASP A 83 -5.17 -16.66 2.67
CA ASP A 83 -4.94 -15.69 1.60
C ASP A 83 -6.10 -14.68 1.46
N ARG A 84 -7.34 -15.13 1.70
CA ARG A 84 -8.53 -14.28 1.70
C ARG A 84 -8.52 -13.28 2.86
N ASP A 85 -8.10 -13.71 4.04
CA ASP A 85 -8.00 -12.84 5.22
C ASP A 85 -6.92 -11.77 5.02
N TRP A 86 -5.79 -12.13 4.41
CA TRP A 86 -4.75 -11.17 4.04
C TRP A 86 -5.21 -10.15 3.00
N MET A 87 -5.93 -10.58 1.97
CA MET A 87 -6.52 -9.70 0.97
C MET A 87 -7.52 -8.70 1.61
N LEU A 88 -8.39 -9.18 2.50
CA LEU A 88 -9.31 -8.30 3.22
C LEU A 88 -8.58 -7.32 4.16
N ALA A 89 -7.49 -7.76 4.80
CA ALA A 89 -6.68 -6.90 5.65
C ALA A 89 -6.01 -5.78 4.84
N TYR A 90 -5.40 -6.11 3.69
CA TYR A 90 -4.79 -5.10 2.82
C TYR A 90 -5.82 -4.17 2.17
N LEU A 91 -7.00 -4.69 1.80
CA LEU A 91 -8.11 -3.85 1.35
C LEU A 91 -8.50 -2.82 2.42
N ALA A 92 -8.66 -3.26 3.67
CA ALA A 92 -9.00 -2.39 4.79
C ALA A 92 -7.89 -1.37 5.08
N LEU A 93 -6.62 -1.79 5.04
CA LEU A 93 -5.46 -0.90 5.22
C LEU A 93 -5.35 0.12 4.10
N ASN A 94 -5.50 -0.30 2.84
CA ASN A 94 -5.47 0.60 1.69
C ASN A 94 -6.60 1.63 1.78
N PHE A 95 -7.81 1.21 2.15
CA PHE A 95 -8.95 2.12 2.34
C PHE A 95 -8.68 3.12 3.48
N ALA A 96 -8.31 2.63 4.66
CA ALA A 96 -8.03 3.48 5.81
C ALA A 96 -6.87 4.43 5.53
N GLY A 97 -5.78 3.94 4.94
CA GLY A 97 -4.62 4.71 4.55
C GLY A 97 -4.98 5.81 3.56
N LEU A 98 -5.61 5.47 2.43
CA LEU A 98 -6.04 6.47 1.44
C LEU A 98 -6.97 7.51 2.05
N TRP A 99 -7.95 7.07 2.86
CA TRP A 99 -8.89 7.96 3.49
C TRP A 99 -8.21 8.94 4.46
N ILE A 100 -7.37 8.43 5.36
CA ILE A 100 -6.64 9.25 6.33
C ILE A 100 -5.71 10.22 5.60
N LEU A 101 -4.89 9.73 4.66
CA LEU A 101 -3.95 10.57 3.92
C LEU A 101 -4.65 11.66 3.11
N SER A 102 -5.84 11.37 2.56
CA SER A 102 -6.65 12.38 1.85
C SER A 102 -7.14 13.52 2.74
N ARG A 103 -7.16 13.34 4.07
CA ARG A 103 -7.48 14.42 5.04
C ARG A 103 -6.30 15.30 5.37
N PHE A 104 -5.09 14.85 5.05
CA PHE A 104 -3.86 15.62 5.14
C PHE A 104 -3.43 16.12 3.75
N ALA A 105 -4.40 16.44 2.88
CA ALA A 105 -4.14 16.89 1.52
C ALA A 105 -3.27 18.15 1.48
N GLU A 106 -3.38 19.04 2.47
CA GLU A 106 -2.52 20.24 2.56
C GLU A 106 -1.04 19.90 2.74
N GLN A 107 -0.73 18.84 3.50
CA GLN A 107 0.64 18.42 3.81
C GLN A 107 1.19 17.37 2.83
N LEU A 108 0.32 16.50 2.30
CA LEU A 108 0.72 15.36 1.48
C LEU A 108 0.37 15.51 0.00
N GLY A 109 -0.52 16.46 -0.34
CA GLY A 109 -0.91 16.77 -1.70
C GLY A 109 -1.80 15.74 -2.40
N LEU A 110 -2.32 14.74 -1.68
CA LEU A 110 -3.33 13.81 -2.21
C LEU A 110 -4.71 14.19 -1.67
N GLY A 111 -5.65 14.50 -2.56
CA GLY A 111 -7.05 14.75 -2.23
C GLY A 111 -7.97 13.73 -2.89
N LEU A 112 -8.96 13.23 -2.15
CA LEU A 112 -10.02 12.35 -2.66
C LEU A 112 -11.38 13.01 -2.44
N SER A 113 -12.23 13.00 -3.46
CA SER A 113 -13.53 13.68 -3.43
C SER A 113 -14.53 13.04 -2.45
N SER A 114 -14.47 11.72 -2.26
CA SER A 114 -15.43 10.96 -1.45
C SER A 114 -14.86 9.65 -0.94
N TRP A 115 -15.50 9.08 0.09
CA TRP A 115 -15.12 7.77 0.64
C TRP A 115 -15.31 6.65 -0.38
N ILE A 116 -16.26 6.80 -1.31
CA ILE A 116 -16.49 5.82 -2.39
C ILE A 116 -15.26 5.76 -3.30
N VAL A 117 -14.68 6.91 -3.65
CA VAL A 117 -13.44 6.96 -4.46
C VAL A 117 -12.29 6.29 -3.70
N ALA A 118 -12.17 6.52 -2.40
CA ALA A 118 -11.18 5.83 -1.57
C ALA A 118 -11.38 4.30 -1.56
N ALA A 119 -12.63 3.83 -1.45
CA ALA A 119 -12.94 2.40 -1.47
C ALA A 119 -12.63 1.73 -2.82
N VAL A 120 -12.99 2.38 -3.92
CA VAL A 120 -12.69 1.90 -5.28
C VAL A 120 -11.17 1.85 -5.51
N LEU A 121 -10.44 2.90 -5.16
CA LEU A 121 -8.98 2.92 -5.27
C LEU A 121 -8.33 1.87 -4.37
N ALA A 122 -8.84 1.66 -3.16
CA ALA A 122 -8.34 0.63 -2.27
C ALA A 122 -8.47 -0.78 -2.86
N ALA A 123 -9.60 -1.09 -3.51
CA ALA A 123 -9.80 -2.36 -4.20
C ALA A 123 -8.84 -2.54 -5.39
N ILE A 124 -8.64 -1.48 -6.19
CA ILE A 124 -7.69 -1.51 -7.32
C ILE A 124 -6.26 -1.71 -6.80
N LEU A 125 -5.87 -0.97 -5.76
CA LEU A 125 -4.57 -1.10 -5.13
C LEU A 125 -4.36 -2.51 -4.56
N ASP A 126 -5.32 -3.05 -3.83
CA ASP A 126 -5.22 -4.37 -3.22
C ASP A 126 -4.94 -5.46 -4.28
N VAL A 127 -5.72 -5.46 -5.37
CA VAL A 127 -5.52 -6.40 -6.48
C VAL A 127 -4.15 -6.19 -7.15
N THR A 128 -3.80 -4.95 -7.51
CA THR A 128 -2.55 -4.66 -8.24
C THR A 128 -1.30 -4.93 -7.40
N GLN A 129 -1.32 -4.55 -6.12
CA GLN A 129 -0.25 -4.83 -5.16
C GLN A 129 -0.11 -6.34 -4.93
N GLY A 130 -1.23 -7.06 -4.76
CA GLY A 130 -1.24 -8.52 -4.61
C GLY A 130 -0.62 -9.23 -5.82
N LEU A 131 -0.99 -8.83 -7.03
CA LEU A 131 -0.39 -9.35 -8.27
C LEU A 131 1.12 -9.07 -8.36
N ALA A 132 1.55 -7.87 -7.99
CA ALA A 132 2.96 -7.49 -8.00
C ALA A 132 3.77 -8.33 -7.00
N ILE A 133 3.30 -8.47 -5.76
CA ILE A 133 3.96 -9.25 -4.71
C ILE A 133 4.05 -10.73 -5.13
N MET A 134 2.97 -11.33 -5.65
CA MET A 134 3.00 -12.71 -6.14
C MET A 134 4.01 -12.91 -7.26
N THR A 135 4.10 -11.95 -8.18
CA THR A 135 5.04 -11.99 -9.29
C THR A 135 6.48 -11.97 -8.77
N ILE A 136 6.80 -11.07 -7.85
CA ILE A 136 8.13 -10.98 -7.22
C ILE A 136 8.50 -12.27 -6.49
N HIS A 137 7.55 -12.88 -5.75
CA HIS A 137 7.77 -14.16 -5.08
C HIS A 137 8.09 -15.28 -6.07
N LYS A 138 7.37 -15.36 -7.20
CA LYS A 138 7.62 -16.34 -8.26
C LYS A 138 9.01 -16.17 -8.88
N TYR A 139 9.44 -14.93 -9.16
CA TYR A 139 10.78 -14.68 -9.69
C TYR A 139 11.87 -15.04 -8.68
N ARG A 140 11.71 -14.69 -7.40
CA ARG A 140 12.66 -15.06 -6.34
C ARG A 140 12.82 -16.57 -6.20
N ALA A 141 11.72 -17.32 -6.26
CA ALA A 141 11.74 -18.78 -6.16
C ALA A 141 12.45 -19.48 -7.33
N ARG A 142 12.63 -18.80 -8.47
CA ARG A 142 13.35 -19.32 -9.65
C ARG A 142 14.85 -19.04 -9.63
N ILE A 143 15.29 -18.05 -8.86
CA ILE A 143 16.70 -17.61 -8.79
C ILE A 143 17.44 -18.27 -7.61
N LYS A 144 16.69 -18.82 -6.64
CA LYS A 144 17.22 -19.72 -5.60
C LYS A 144 17.25 -21.16 -6.10
#